data_AF-A0A956APT3-F1
#
_entry.id   AF-A0A956APT3-F1
#
_cell.length_a   1.000
_cell.length_b   1.000
_cell.length_c   1.000
_cell.angle_alpha   90.00
_cell.angle_beta   90.00
_cell.angle_gamma   90.00
#
_symmetry.space_group_name_H-M   'P 1'
#
loop_
_entity.id
_entity.type
_entity.pdbx_description
1 polymer ?
#
loop_
_entity_poly.entity_id
_entity_poly.type
_entity_poly.pdbx_seq_one_letter_code
_entity_poly.pdbx_strand_id
1 'polypeptide(L)' 'MSKLPTAARLFLGLAFTVFGLNGFLHFLPMPPMSGEPAAFMGALAATGYMFPLIKGTEVVAGLLLLGNRLVPLALTLLAP' A
#
# COMPACT_ATOMS: atom_id res chain seq x y z
N MET A 1 20.17 -13.78 -17.22
CA MET A 1 19.20 -12.75 -16.73
C MET A 1 18.57 -13.27 -15.46
N SER A 2 18.84 -12.65 -14.32
CA SER A 2 18.24 -13.03 -13.04
C SER A 2 16.73 -12.72 -13.08
N LYS A 3 15.88 -13.73 -12.87
CA LYS A 3 14.41 -13.55 -12.81
C LYS A 3 13.95 -12.91 -11.49
N LEU A 4 14.87 -12.78 -10.54
CA LEU A 4 14.67 -12.25 -9.19
C LEU A 4 14.06 -10.83 -9.16
N PRO A 5 14.58 -9.83 -9.89
CA PRO A 5 14.02 -8.47 -9.82
C PRO A 5 12.58 -8.39 -10.35
N THR A 6 12.28 -9.16 -11.39
CA THR A 6 10.92 -9.24 -11.95
C THR A 6 9.96 -9.89 -10.96
N ALA A 7 10.38 -10.97 -10.30
CA ALA A 7 9.57 -11.63 -9.28
C ALA A 7 9.32 -10.72 -8.08
N ALA A 8 10.36 -10.03 -7.59
CA ALA A 8 10.24 -9.07 -6.50
C ALA A 8 9.30 -7.92 -6.84
N ARG A 9 9.40 -7.35 -8.05
CA ARG A 9 8.51 -6.28 -8.52
C ARG A 9 7.06 -6.73 -8.56
N LEU A 10 6.80 -7.92 -9.12
CA LEU A 10 5.45 -8.48 -9.21
C LEU A 10 4.86 -8.73 -7.82
N PHE A 11 5.64 -9.34 -6.92
CA PHE A 11 5.22 -9.61 -5.55
C PHE A 11 4.90 -8.32 -4.80
N LEU A 12 5.80 -7.33 -4.86
CA LEU A 12 5.63 -6.04 -4.22
C LEU A 12 4.42 -5.28 -4.77
N GLY A 13 4.28 -5.24 -6.10
CA GLY A 13 3.15 -4.61 -6.77
C GLY A 13 1.81 -5.25 -6.40
N LEU A 14 1.76 -6.59 -6.33
CA LEU A 14 0.58 -7.32 -5.89
C LEU A 14 0.24 -7.01 -4.44
N ALA A 15 1.22 -7.08 -3.53
CA ALA A 15 1.01 -6.82 -2.12
C ALA A 15 0.42 -5.42 -1.89
N PHE A 16 1.05 -4.38 -2.42
CA PHE A 16 0.57 -3.00 -2.25
C PHE A 16 -0.78 -2.74 -2.93
N THR A 17 -1.06 -3.36 -4.08
CA THR A 17 -2.36 -3.22 -4.74
C THR A 17 -3.46 -3.86 -3.88
N VAL A 18 -3.23 -5.08 -3.37
CA VAL A 18 -4.19 -5.82 -2.56
C VAL A 18 -4.41 -5.13 -1.20
N PHE A 19 -3.35 -4.81 -0.45
CA PHE A 19 -3.49 -4.16 0.86
C PHE A 19 -3.97 -2.70 0.76
N GLY A 20 -3.65 -2.02 -0.34
CA GLY A 20 -4.18 -0.69 -0.65
C GLY A 20 -5.69 -0.75 -0.90
N LEU A 21 -6.14 -1.65 -1.78
CA LEU A 21 -7.57 -1.88 -2.05
C LEU A 21 -8.32 -2.32 -0.79
N ASN A 22 -7.69 -3.11 0.07
CA ASN A 22 -8.29 -3.54 1.33
C ASN A 22 -8.63 -2.36 2.25
N GLY A 23 -7.88 -1.25 2.19
CA GLY A 23 -8.20 -0.04 2.95
C GLY A 23 -9.48 0.66 2.50
N PHE A 24 -10.00 0.35 1.31
CA PHE A 24 -11.26 0.90 0.80
C PHE A 24 -12.40 -0.12 0.82
N LEU A 25 -12.09 -1.37 0.45
CA LEU A 25 -13.07 -2.44 0.26
C LEU A 25 -13.21 -3.36 1.48
N HIS A 26 -12.27 -3.31 2.44
CA HIS A 26 -12.30 -4.06 3.70
C HIS A 26 -12.56 -5.58 3.55
N PHE A 27 -11.93 -6.23 2.57
CA PHE A 27 -12.11 -7.66 2.28
C PHE A 27 -11.22 -8.60 3.12
N LEU A 28 -10.16 -8.08 3.75
CA LEU A 28 -9.31 -8.80 4.69
C LEU A 28 -9.66 -8.37 6.12
N PRO A 29 -9.91 -9.32 7.04
CA PRO A 29 -10.15 -9.00 8.43
C PRO A 29 -8.90 -8.37 9.04
N MET A 30 -9.05 -7.17 9.58
CA MET A 30 -8.00 -6.52 10.35
C MET A 30 -8.13 -6.97 11.80
N PRO A 31 -7.06 -7.51 12.42
CA PRO A 31 -7.10 -7.83 13.84
C PRO A 31 -7.37 -6.56 14.65
N PRO A 32 -8.12 -6.65 15.75
CA PRO A 32 -8.41 -5.50 16.58
C PRO A 32 -7.11 -4.92 17.12
N MET A 33 -6.89 -3.63 16.87
CA MET A 33 -5.80 -2.88 17.48
C MET A 33 -6.25 -2.30 18.82
N SER A 34 -5.37 -2.35 19.81
CA SER A 34 -5.58 -1.80 21.15
C SER A 34 -4.35 -1.03 21.62
N GLY A 35 -4.54 -0.13 22.58
CA GLY A 35 -3.48 0.72 23.13
C GLY A 35 -3.05 1.86 22.19
N GLU A 36 -1.81 2.33 22.36
CA GLU A 36 -1.21 3.45 21.60
C GLU A 36 -1.34 3.34 20.07
N PRO A 37 -1.17 2.16 19.42
CA PRO A 37 -1.35 2.03 17.98
C PRO A 37 -2.76 2.40 17.50
N ALA A 38 -3.78 2.04 18.29
CA ALA A 38 -5.17 2.35 17.97
C ALA A 38 -5.45 3.86 18.11
N ALA A 39 -4.86 4.52 19.11
CA ALA A 39 -4.97 5.97 19.28
C ALA A 39 -4.36 6.73 18.10
N PHE A 40 -3.17 6.31 17.64
CA PHE A 40 -2.53 6.91 16.47
C PHE A 40 -3.35 6.70 15.19
N MET A 41 -3.83 5.48 14.94
CA MET A 41 -4.68 5.23 13.79
C MET A 41 -6.01 5.99 13.85
N GLY A 42 -6.61 6.11 15.02
CA GLY A 42 -7.79 6.95 15.24
C GLY A 42 -7.53 8.42 14.91
N ALA A 43 -6.38 8.96 15.31
CA ALA A 43 -5.96 10.33 14.96
C ALA A 43 -5.78 10.50 13.44
N LEU A 44 -5.16 9.53 12.75
CA LEU A 44 -5.05 9.56 11.28
C LEU A 44 -6.43 9.51 10.61
N ALA A 45 -7.37 8.72 11.15
CA ALA A 45 -8.75 8.66 10.65
C ALA A 45 -9.49 9.99 10.84
N ALA A 46 -9.29 10.65 11.98
CA ALA A 46 -9.92 11.92 12.29
C ALA A 46 -9.51 13.04 11.31
N THR A 47 -8.35 12.94 10.65
CA THR A 47 -7.95 13.90 9.61
C THR A 47 -8.83 13.84 8.34
N GLY A 48 -9.55 12.75 8.10
CA GLY A 48 -10.46 12.56 6.96
C GLY A 48 -9.78 12.31 5.61
N TYR A 49 -8.54 12.76 5.39
CA TYR A 49 -7.83 12.60 4.11
C TYR A 49 -6.67 11.60 4.16
N MET A 50 -6.11 11.32 5.35
CA MET A 50 -4.86 10.58 5.45
C MET A 50 -4.98 9.12 5.01
N PHE A 51 -6.01 8.39 5.45
CA PHE A 51 -6.22 7.01 5.00
C PHE A 51 -6.47 6.89 3.50
N PRO A 52 -7.38 7.69 2.89
CA PRO A 52 -7.53 7.72 1.43
C PRO A 52 -6.23 8.04 0.70
N LEU A 53 -5.41 8.96 1.22
CA LEU A 53 -4.14 9.34 0.62
C LEU A 53 -3.12 8.19 0.70
N ILE A 54 -2.93 7.58 1.87
CA ILE A 54 -2.02 6.45 2.07
C ILE A 54 -2.44 5.27 1.18
N LYS A 55 -3.71 4.85 1.29
CA LYS A 55 -4.21 3.67 0.57
C LYS A 55 -4.31 3.91 -0.92
N GLY A 56 -4.67 5.12 -1.35
CA GLY A 56 -4.67 5.50 -2.75
C GLY A 56 -3.25 5.46 -3.35
N THR A 57 -2.26 5.96 -2.61
CA THR A 57 -0.85 5.91 -3.04
C THR A 57 -0.34 4.47 -3.14
N GLU A 58 -0.66 3.60 -2.17
CA GLU A 58 -0.33 2.17 -2.22
C GLU A 58 -0.91 1.50 -3.48
N VAL A 59 -2.18 1.74 -3.80
CA VAL A 59 -2.83 1.17 -4.99
C VAL A 59 -2.17 1.69 -6.27
N VAL A 60 -1.97 3.00 -6.40
CA VAL A 60 -1.37 3.60 -7.60
C VAL A 60 0.04 3.08 -7.81
N ALA A 61 0.88 3.09 -6.77
CA ALA A 61 2.25 2.59 -6.87
C ALA A 61 2.28 1.07 -7.14
N GLY A 62 1.41 0.29 -6.50
CA GLY A 62 1.26 -1.14 -6.75
C GLY A 62 0.92 -1.46 -8.21
N LEU A 63 -0.05 -0.74 -8.78
CA LEU A 63 -0.45 -0.87 -10.19
C LEU A 63 0.67 -0.46 -11.16
N LEU A 64 1.44 0.57 -10.83
CA LEU A 64 2.62 0.98 -11.60
C LEU A 64 3.69 -0.12 -11.64
N LEU A 65 3.97 -0.76 -10.50
CA LEU A 65 4.90 -1.90 -10.43
C LEU A 65 4.41 -3.11 -11.23
N LEU A 66 3.11 -3.44 -11.13
CA LEU A 66 2.50 -4.53 -11.90
C LEU A 66 2.51 -4.26 -13.41
N GLY A 67 2.18 -3.02 -13.80
CA GLY A 67 2.20 -2.56 -15.18
C GLY A 67 3.61 -2.32 -15.76
N ASN A 68 4.67 -2.50 -14.96
CA ASN A 68 6.05 -2.16 -15.33
C ASN A 68 6.20 -0.71 -15.84
N ARG A 69 5.44 0.23 -15.27
CA ARG A 69 5.47 1.65 -15.64
C ARG A 69 6.02 2.45 -14.49
N LEU A 70 6.92 3.40 -14.79
CA LEU A 70 7.48 4.33 -13.80
C LEU A 70 8.03 3.62 -12.55
N VAL A 71 8.68 2.46 -12.73
CA VAL A 71 9.14 1.60 -11.63
C VAL A 71 10.01 2.36 -10.61
N PRO A 72 10.97 3.22 -11.00
CA PRO A 72 11.75 4.00 -10.03
C PRO A 72 10.87 4.92 -9.18
N LEU A 73 9.92 5.63 -9.79
CA LEU A 73 8.98 6.51 -9.09
C LEU A 73 8.09 5.73 -8.12
N ALA A 74 7.57 4.58 -8.55
CA ALA A 74 6.73 3.74 -7.71
C ALA A 74 7.50 3.21 -6.49
N LEU A 75 8.78 2.85 -6.66
CA LEU A 75 9.63 2.43 -5.54
C LEU A 75 9.91 3.59 -4.58
N THR A 76 10.24 4.79 -5.08
CA THR A 76 10.45 5.98 -4.24
C THR A 76 9.18 6.41 -3.50
N LEU A 77 7.99 6.24 -4.09
CA LEU A 77 6.73 6.53 -3.41
C LEU A 77 6.45 5.56 -2.26
N LEU A 78 6.81 4.28 -2.41
CA LEU A 78 6.56 3.24 -1.41
C LEU A 78 7.62 3.22 -0.30
N ALA A 79 8.87 3.50 -0.65
CA ALA A 79 10.01 3.52 0.26
C ALA A 79 11.05 4.54 -0.24
N PRO A 80 10.88 5.83 0.11
CA PRO A 80 11.83 6.89 -0.25
C PRO A 80 13.18 6.75 0.46
#